data_AF-A0A1X2H7Z9-F1
#
_entry.id   AF-A0A1X2H7Z9-F1
#
_cell.length_a   1.000
_cell.length_b   1.000
_cell.length_c   1.000
_cell.angle_alpha   90.00
_cell.angle_beta   90.00
_cell.angle_gamma   90.00
#
_symmetry.space_group_name_H-M   'P 1'
#
loop_
_entity.id
_entity.type
_entity.pdbx_description
1 polymer ?
#
loop_
_entity_poly.entity_id
_entity_poly.type
_entity_poly.pdbx_seq_one_letter_code
_entity_poly.pdbx_strand_id
1 'polypeptide(L)'
;MRGQEIFDATLFKDEKRTSCFYTFMAEMKSLIDDARPTETHSFINDLHQRKQLLRCYTQNIDCLEDNLDLPVIRLHGAMDNVKCILCSSVYTFSNDYEKQFREGEAPICPKCETVDSERTRLGKRQLAIGTLRPNIVLYNEEHPDGEAIGKAQMTDLKRKPDLMLVMGTSLQIVALKKFIRLAARTIHGHKHGKVILINRTPVAKEWDAHFDYQVMGDSDDWVARTRTFLNDPSPSVLDVAWSRIKSRDLMRDRIKKEEEDEKENVKQVKKTTQAKTFGKASNKTKQTTLDGTLKVRVARAASTSRSKK
;
A
#
# COMPACT_ATOMS: atom_id res chain seq x y z
N MET A 1 -0.25 -0.05 25.00
CA MET A 1 0.56 0.70 24.00
C MET A 1 -0.23 0.82 22.72
N ARG A 2 -0.09 1.91 21.97
CA ARG A 2 -0.69 2.00 20.62
C ARG A 2 0.16 1.19 19.65
N GLY A 3 -0.45 0.57 18.64
CA GLY A 3 0.28 -0.26 17.67
C GLY A 3 1.47 0.46 17.01
N GLN A 4 1.34 1.77 16.71
CA GLN A 4 2.43 2.58 16.15
C GLN A 4 3.67 2.66 17.06
N GLU A 5 3.51 2.60 18.39
CA GLU A 5 4.62 2.70 19.34
C GLU A 5 5.44 1.42 19.41
N ILE A 6 4.86 0.27 19.05
CA ILE A 6 5.53 -1.04 19.01
C ILE A 6 6.35 -1.21 17.73
N PHE A 7 6.07 -0.41 16.70
CA PHE A 7 6.77 -0.50 15.42
C PHE A 7 7.65 0.71 15.13
N ASP A 8 8.00 1.52 16.12
CA ASP A 8 8.88 2.67 15.96
C ASP A 8 10.32 2.33 16.39
N ALA A 9 11.31 2.72 15.60
CA ALA A 9 12.73 2.43 15.87
C ALA A 9 13.21 2.92 17.24
N THR A 10 12.54 3.93 17.84
CA THR A 10 12.84 4.40 19.20
C THR A 10 12.47 3.41 20.30
N LEU A 11 11.72 2.33 20.00
CA LEU A 11 11.33 1.33 21.00
C LEU A 11 12.55 0.68 21.67
N PHE A 12 13.65 0.50 20.91
CA PHE A 12 14.87 -0.16 21.41
C PHE A 12 15.63 0.67 22.45
N LYS A 13 15.18 1.88 22.76
CA LYS A 13 15.70 2.71 23.84
C LYS A 13 15.11 2.37 25.21
N ASP A 14 14.03 1.59 25.24
CA ASP A 14 13.32 1.20 26.45
C ASP A 14 13.21 -0.33 26.49
N GLU A 15 13.79 -0.92 27.52
CA GLU A 15 13.86 -2.37 27.73
C GLU A 15 12.47 -3.01 27.82
N LYS A 16 11.52 -2.36 28.49
CA LYS A 16 10.15 -2.90 28.61
C LYS A 16 9.44 -2.91 27.26
N ARG A 17 9.58 -1.84 26.49
CA ARG A 17 9.01 -1.75 25.13
C ARG A 17 9.66 -2.75 24.19
N THR A 18 10.96 -2.97 24.33
CA THR A 18 11.73 -3.94 23.56
C THR A 18 11.27 -5.36 23.86
N SER A 19 11.13 -5.71 25.13
CA SER A 19 10.61 -7.01 25.57
C SER A 19 9.19 -7.25 25.03
N CYS A 20 8.28 -6.29 25.18
CA CYS A 20 6.94 -6.39 24.61
C CYS A 20 6.93 -6.52 23.09
N PHE A 21 7.84 -5.84 22.39
CA PHE A 21 8.00 -5.99 20.94
C PHE A 21 8.37 -7.44 20.60
N TYR A 22 9.35 -8.03 21.27
CA TYR A 22 9.75 -9.41 20.99
C TYR A 22 8.63 -10.41 21.27
N THR A 23 7.92 -10.30 22.40
CA THR A 23 6.80 -11.20 22.70
C THR A 23 5.72 -11.09 21.63
N PHE A 24 5.38 -9.86 21.22
CA PHE A 24 4.41 -9.64 20.15
C PHE A 24 4.85 -10.23 18.81
N MET A 25 6.12 -10.08 18.45
CA MET A 25 6.66 -10.64 17.21
C MET A 25 6.67 -12.17 17.21
N ALA A 26 6.90 -12.80 18.36
CA ALA A 26 6.78 -14.25 18.50
C ALA A 26 5.33 -14.73 18.32
N GLU A 27 4.36 -14.06 18.94
CA GLU A 27 2.92 -14.37 18.75
C GLU A 27 2.50 -14.21 17.29
N MET A 28 2.92 -13.11 16.65
CA MET A 28 2.65 -12.86 15.23
C MET A 28 3.26 -13.95 14.34
N LYS A 29 4.48 -14.40 14.64
CA LYS A 29 5.13 -15.48 13.88
C LYS A 29 4.30 -16.77 13.92
N SER A 30 3.83 -17.18 15.09
CA SER A 30 2.98 -18.38 15.22
C SER A 30 1.69 -18.26 14.40
N LEU A 31 1.04 -17.08 14.43
CA LEU A 31 -0.18 -16.84 13.65
C LEU A 31 0.08 -16.88 12.14
N ILE A 32 1.22 -16.37 11.69
CA ILE A 32 1.61 -16.36 10.27
C ILE A 32 1.88 -17.78 9.76
N ASP A 33 2.51 -18.64 10.55
CA ASP A 33 2.83 -20.02 10.15
C ASP A 33 1.57 -20.87 9.89
N ASP A 34 0.52 -20.61 10.67
CA ASP A 34 -0.79 -21.25 10.51
C ASP A 34 -1.65 -20.59 9.42
N ALA A 35 -1.32 -19.36 9.02
CA ALA A 35 -2.09 -18.62 8.03
C ALA A 35 -1.98 -19.24 6.63
N ARG A 36 -3.00 -18.95 5.82
CA ARG A 36 -3.08 -19.37 4.41
C ARG A 36 -3.43 -18.18 3.53
N PRO A 37 -2.97 -18.15 2.26
CA PRO A 37 -3.33 -17.10 1.34
C PRO A 37 -4.85 -16.95 1.21
N THR A 38 -5.33 -15.70 1.26
CA THR A 38 -6.77 -15.39 1.15
C THR A 38 -7.26 -15.42 -0.30
N GLU A 39 -8.56 -15.21 -0.50
CA GLU A 39 -9.15 -15.03 -1.83
C GLU A 39 -8.50 -13.88 -2.61
N THR A 40 -8.16 -12.77 -1.94
CA THR A 40 -7.40 -11.67 -2.55
C THR A 40 -6.03 -12.11 -3.05
N HIS A 41 -5.30 -12.93 -2.28
CA HIS A 41 -4.00 -13.45 -2.72
C HIS A 41 -4.17 -14.34 -3.96
N SER A 42 -5.17 -15.21 -3.92
CA SER A 42 -5.51 -16.08 -5.04
C SER A 42 -5.90 -15.27 -6.29
N PHE A 43 -6.63 -14.17 -6.15
CA PHE A 43 -6.98 -13.29 -7.26
C PHE A 43 -5.76 -12.58 -7.87
N ILE A 44 -4.82 -12.13 -7.04
CA ILE A 44 -3.55 -11.57 -7.52
C ILE A 44 -2.76 -12.64 -8.30
N ASN A 45 -2.79 -13.89 -7.84
CA ASN A 45 -2.19 -15.01 -8.57
C ASN A 45 -2.89 -15.28 -9.91
N ASP A 46 -4.22 -15.23 -9.98
CA ASP A 46 -4.91 -15.35 -11.28
C ASP A 46 -4.44 -14.30 -12.29
N LEU A 47 -4.30 -13.04 -11.85
CA LEU A 47 -3.77 -11.95 -12.68
C LEU A 47 -2.32 -12.23 -13.11
N HIS A 48 -1.52 -12.82 -12.23
CA HIS A 48 -0.16 -13.23 -12.54
C HIS A 48 -0.10 -14.34 -13.59
N GLN A 49 -0.86 -15.42 -13.40
CA GLN A 49 -0.94 -16.54 -14.35
C GLN A 49 -1.44 -16.11 -15.73
N ARG A 50 -2.34 -15.11 -15.78
CA ARG A 50 -2.82 -14.49 -17.03
C ARG A 50 -1.84 -13.48 -17.64
N LYS A 51 -0.66 -13.28 -17.03
CA LYS A 51 0.36 -12.30 -17.44
C LYS A 51 -0.12 -10.85 -17.44
N GLN A 52 -1.11 -10.54 -16.60
CA GLN A 52 -1.70 -9.21 -16.44
C GLN A 52 -1.13 -8.48 -15.21
N LEU A 53 -0.51 -9.20 -14.26
CA LEU A 53 0.14 -8.60 -13.12
C LEU A 53 1.55 -8.12 -13.48
N LEU A 54 1.76 -6.81 -13.41
CA LEU A 54 3.08 -6.20 -13.54
C LEU A 54 3.95 -6.46 -12.31
N ARG A 55 3.40 -6.15 -11.13
CA ARG A 55 4.08 -6.23 -9.83
C ARG A 55 3.06 -6.20 -8.70
N CYS A 56 3.33 -6.92 -7.61
CA CYS A 56 2.64 -6.75 -6.34
C CYS A 56 3.54 -6.00 -5.35
N TYR A 57 3.10 -4.84 -4.85
CA TYR A 57 3.80 -4.10 -3.80
C TYR A 57 3.06 -4.31 -2.48
N THR A 58 3.66 -5.05 -1.55
CA THR A 58 3.01 -5.43 -0.28
C THR A 58 3.64 -4.69 0.90
N GLN A 59 2.79 -4.22 1.81
CA GLN A 59 3.21 -3.71 3.13
C GLN A 59 3.24 -4.81 4.19
N ASN A 60 2.69 -5.97 3.86
CA ASN A 60 2.57 -7.09 4.77
C ASN A 60 3.95 -7.72 4.98
N ILE A 61 4.12 -8.27 6.18
CA ILE A 61 5.34 -8.97 6.60
C ILE A 61 5.10 -10.47 6.74
N ASP A 62 3.85 -10.93 6.54
CA ASP A 62 3.40 -12.32 6.68
C ASP A 62 3.92 -13.26 5.60
N CYS A 63 4.41 -12.73 4.48
CA CYS A 63 5.04 -13.49 3.39
C CYS A 63 4.11 -14.50 2.72
N LEU A 64 2.78 -14.37 2.86
CA LEU A 64 1.82 -15.30 2.26
C LEU A 64 1.87 -15.29 0.73
N GLU A 65 2.35 -14.20 0.13
CA GLU A 65 2.51 -14.08 -1.32
C GLU A 65 3.61 -14.99 -1.90
N ASP A 66 4.60 -15.40 -1.11
CA ASP A 66 5.72 -16.25 -1.59
C ASP A 66 5.25 -17.65 -1.98
N ASN A 67 4.21 -18.15 -1.30
CA ASN A 67 3.60 -19.44 -1.61
C ASN A 67 2.97 -19.49 -3.02
N LEU A 68 2.84 -18.35 -3.69
CA LEU A 68 2.18 -18.18 -4.97
C LEU A 68 3.14 -17.75 -6.11
N ASP A 69 4.45 -17.71 -5.86
CA ASP A 69 5.49 -17.27 -6.82
C ASP A 69 5.19 -15.91 -7.49
N LEU A 70 4.60 -15.00 -6.71
CA LEU A 70 4.19 -13.70 -7.21
C LEU A 70 5.40 -12.78 -7.39
N PRO A 71 5.38 -11.86 -8.38
CA PRO A 71 6.41 -10.82 -8.52
C PRO A 71 6.21 -9.76 -7.44
N VAL A 72 6.66 -10.05 -6.21
CA VAL A 72 6.41 -9.24 -5.01
C VAL A 72 7.58 -8.31 -4.72
N ILE A 73 7.27 -7.09 -4.30
CA ILE A 73 8.19 -6.17 -3.64
C ILE A 73 7.63 -5.89 -2.25
N ARG A 74 8.40 -6.29 -1.23
CA ARG A 74 8.10 -6.03 0.17
C ARG A 74 8.54 -4.63 0.54
N LEU A 75 7.63 -3.87 1.13
CA LEU A 75 7.89 -2.49 1.53
C LEU A 75 8.36 -2.36 2.98
N HIS A 76 8.19 -3.40 3.81
CA HIS A 76 8.49 -3.37 5.25
C HIS A 76 9.30 -4.58 5.76
N GLY A 77 10.00 -5.29 4.88
CA GLY A 77 10.73 -6.51 5.23
C GLY A 77 9.85 -7.75 5.34
N ALA A 78 10.33 -8.77 6.05
CA ALA A 78 9.74 -10.12 6.07
C ALA A 78 9.87 -10.78 7.46
N MET A 79 8.93 -11.66 7.80
CA MET A 79 8.88 -12.38 9.10
C MET A 79 9.56 -13.75 9.09
N ASP A 80 10.03 -14.21 7.94
CA ASP A 80 10.68 -15.51 7.76
C ASP A 80 12.13 -15.52 8.28
N ASN A 81 12.72 -14.35 8.54
CA ASN A 81 14.10 -14.22 9.01
C ASN A 81 14.30 -13.21 10.13
N VAL A 82 15.43 -13.38 10.81
CA VAL A 82 15.97 -12.49 11.85
C VAL A 82 17.32 -11.94 11.38
N LYS A 83 17.62 -10.69 11.74
CA LYS A 83 18.89 -10.03 11.40
C LYS A 83 19.67 -9.66 12.65
N CYS A 84 20.99 -9.80 12.59
CA CYS A 84 21.88 -9.30 13.63
C CYS A 84 21.99 -7.78 13.56
N ILE A 85 21.84 -7.10 14.70
CA ILE A 85 21.97 -5.63 14.77
C ILE A 85 23.41 -5.12 14.62
N LEU A 86 24.40 -6.00 14.78
CA LEU A 86 25.82 -5.63 14.75
C LEU A 86 26.50 -6.00 13.43
N CYS A 87 26.38 -7.26 13.00
CA CYS A 87 27.09 -7.76 11.81
C CYS A 87 26.19 -7.96 10.60
N SER A 88 24.91 -7.60 10.69
CA SER A 88 23.90 -7.68 9.62
C SER A 88 23.69 -9.07 9.02
N SER A 89 24.18 -10.13 9.68
CA SER A 89 23.96 -11.50 9.22
C SER A 89 22.50 -11.90 9.47
N VAL A 90 21.94 -12.61 8.49
CA VAL A 90 20.53 -12.98 8.44
C VAL A 90 20.40 -14.49 8.65
N TYR A 91 19.42 -14.89 9.44
CA TYR A 91 19.11 -16.29 9.75
C TYR A 91 17.61 -16.52 9.63
N THR A 92 17.19 -17.76 9.36
CA THR A 92 15.78 -18.13 9.40
C THR A 92 15.20 -17.90 10.79
N PHE A 93 13.97 -17.39 10.86
CA PHE A 93 13.24 -17.22 12.11
C PHE A 93 12.74 -18.60 12.57
N SER A 94 13.60 -19.32 13.29
CA SER A 94 13.34 -20.66 13.81
C SER A 94 12.49 -20.66 15.08
N ASN A 95 11.93 -21.83 15.41
CA ASN A 95 11.17 -22.04 16.65
C ASN A 95 12.00 -21.76 17.91
N ASP A 96 13.32 -21.93 17.86
CA ASP A 96 14.20 -21.64 19.00
C ASP A 96 14.37 -20.13 19.22
N TYR A 97 14.42 -19.34 18.15
CA TYR A 97 14.40 -17.89 18.25
C TYR A 97 13.01 -17.38 18.67
N GLU A 98 11.94 -18.01 18.19
CA GLU A 98 10.56 -17.69 18.58
C GLU A 98 10.35 -17.86 20.09
N LYS A 99 10.84 -18.95 20.69
CA LYS A 99 10.75 -19.17 22.15
C LYS A 99 11.46 -18.07 22.94
N GLN A 100 12.68 -17.71 22.55
CA GLN A 100 13.43 -16.64 23.21
C GLN A 100 12.72 -15.29 23.08
N PHE A 101 12.22 -14.96 21.90
CA PHE A 101 11.43 -13.73 21.72
C PHE A 101 10.13 -13.76 22.52
N ARG A 102 9.48 -14.92 22.68
CA ARG A 102 8.28 -15.07 23.52
C ARG A 102 8.57 -14.77 24.98
N GLU A 103 9.76 -15.09 25.47
CA GLU A 103 10.26 -14.71 26.79
C GLU A 103 10.62 -13.21 26.89
N GLY A 104 10.55 -12.47 25.77
CA GLY A 104 10.86 -11.05 25.71
C GLY A 104 12.35 -10.75 25.52
N GLU A 105 13.14 -11.76 25.13
CA GLU A 105 14.60 -11.69 25.03
C GLU A 105 15.08 -11.70 23.57
N ALA A 106 16.23 -11.08 23.32
CA ALA A 106 16.85 -11.07 22.00
C ALA A 106 17.92 -12.18 21.89
N PRO A 107 17.80 -13.14 20.96
CA PRO A 107 18.80 -14.19 20.79
C PRO A 107 20.18 -13.64 20.46
N ILE A 108 21.22 -14.33 20.91
CA ILE A 108 22.61 -14.00 20.55
C ILE A 108 22.87 -14.37 19.09
N CYS A 109 23.65 -13.55 18.38
CA CYS A 109 24.06 -13.83 17.00
C CYS A 109 25.14 -14.93 16.95
N PRO A 110 24.87 -16.09 16.33
CA PRO A 110 25.82 -17.21 16.28
C PRO A 110 27.15 -16.85 15.61
N LYS A 111 27.11 -16.05 14.54
CA LYS A 111 28.33 -15.59 13.86
C LYS A 111 29.18 -14.68 14.72
N CYS A 112 28.56 -13.75 15.46
CA CYS A 112 29.31 -12.86 16.37
C CYS A 112 29.97 -13.67 17.49
N GLU A 113 29.22 -14.60 18.09
CA GLU A 113 29.71 -15.48 19.14
C GLU A 113 30.86 -16.37 18.64
N THR A 114 30.74 -16.96 17.45
CA THR A 114 31.81 -17.77 16.85
C THR A 114 33.08 -16.95 16.63
N VAL A 115 32.94 -15.74 16.08
CA VAL A 115 34.08 -14.85 15.81
C VAL A 115 34.76 -14.42 17.10
N ASP A 116 34.00 -14.09 18.15
CA ASP A 116 34.56 -13.76 19.45
C ASP A 116 35.27 -14.96 20.11
N SER A 117 34.64 -16.12 20.09
CA SER A 117 35.17 -17.37 20.66
C SER A 117 36.52 -17.73 20.04
N GLU A 118 36.62 -17.68 18.70
CA GLU A 118 37.87 -17.99 18.00
C GLU A 118 38.98 -16.98 18.32
N ARG A 119 38.63 -15.70 18.49
CA ARG A 119 39.62 -14.67 18.85
C ARG A 119 40.13 -14.86 20.27
N THR A 120 39.24 -15.15 21.20
CA THR A 120 39.59 -15.41 22.60
C THR A 120 40.49 -16.64 22.70
N ARG A 121 40.20 -17.70 21.93
CA ARG A 121 41.06 -18.90 21.83
C ARG A 121 42.47 -18.59 21.32
N LEU A 122 42.61 -17.59 20.45
CA LEU A 122 43.90 -17.11 19.93
C LEU A 122 44.59 -16.07 20.86
N GLY A 123 44.10 -15.87 22.10
CA GLY A 123 44.64 -14.89 23.04
C GLY A 123 44.44 -13.43 22.62
N LYS A 124 43.52 -13.17 21.68
CA LYS A 124 43.19 -11.81 21.21
C LYS A 124 42.08 -11.23 22.09
N ARG A 125 41.97 -9.89 22.11
CA ARG A 125 40.87 -9.19 22.78
C ARG A 125 39.50 -9.65 22.26
N GLN A 126 38.55 -9.76 23.19
CA GLN A 126 37.13 -9.98 22.93
C GLN A 126 36.53 -8.87 22.05
N LEU A 127 35.51 -9.22 21.29
CA LEU A 127 34.68 -8.33 20.48
C LEU A 127 33.26 -8.30 21.02
N ALA A 128 32.54 -7.23 20.69
CA ALA A 128 31.12 -7.15 21.00
C ALA A 128 30.36 -8.25 20.26
N ILE A 129 29.47 -8.93 20.98
CA ILE A 129 28.56 -9.93 20.43
C ILE A 129 27.21 -9.25 20.18
N GLY A 130 26.72 -9.31 18.94
CA GLY A 130 25.43 -8.73 18.58
C GLY A 130 24.26 -9.65 18.92
N THR A 131 23.07 -9.08 19.03
CA THR A 131 21.81 -9.82 19.16
C THR A 131 21.03 -9.85 17.85
N LEU A 132 20.08 -10.78 17.75
CA LEU A 132 19.17 -10.95 16.64
C LEU A 132 17.85 -10.24 16.93
N ARG A 133 17.26 -9.63 15.89
CA ARG A 133 15.90 -9.09 15.90
C ARG A 133 15.14 -9.54 14.66
N PRO A 134 13.80 -9.57 14.69
CA PRO A 134 13.00 -9.81 13.48
C PRO A 134 13.41 -8.87 12.33
N ASN A 135 13.47 -9.42 11.11
CA ASN A 135 13.93 -8.73 9.90
C ASN A 135 12.82 -7.89 9.24
N ILE A 136 12.17 -7.07 10.05
CA ILE A 136 11.17 -6.09 9.61
C ILE A 136 11.74 -4.68 9.63
N VAL A 137 11.14 -3.79 8.85
CA VAL A 137 11.49 -2.37 8.82
C VAL A 137 10.52 -1.60 9.71
N LEU A 138 11.07 -0.92 10.72
CA LEU A 138 10.29 -0.11 11.65
C LEU A 138 10.06 1.31 11.12
N TYR A 139 9.09 2.01 11.70
CA TYR A 139 8.94 3.45 11.51
C TYR A 139 10.22 4.16 11.93
N ASN A 140 10.63 5.14 11.12
CA ASN A 140 11.86 5.91 11.31
C ASN A 140 13.16 5.08 11.25
N GLU A 141 13.09 3.84 10.75
CA GLU A 141 14.26 3.06 10.35
C GLU A 141 14.51 3.24 8.85
N GLU A 142 15.77 3.25 8.44
CA GLU A 142 16.13 3.23 7.03
C GLU A 142 15.83 1.86 6.44
N HIS A 143 15.19 1.83 5.28
CA HIS A 143 14.89 0.58 4.60
C HIS A 143 16.17 0.03 3.95
N PRO A 144 16.63 -1.20 4.29
CA PRO A 144 17.86 -1.75 3.74
C PRO A 144 17.82 -1.83 2.21
N ASP A 145 16.70 -2.26 1.65
CA ASP A 145 16.49 -2.33 0.19
C ASP A 145 15.85 -1.06 -0.40
N GLY A 146 15.90 0.09 0.29
CA GLY A 146 15.18 1.30 -0.12
C GLY A 146 15.55 1.78 -1.53
N GLU A 147 16.84 1.72 -1.89
CA GLU A 147 17.31 2.05 -3.24
C GLU A 147 16.79 1.07 -4.29
N ALA A 148 16.86 -0.23 -4.01
CA ALA A 148 16.38 -1.28 -4.91
C ALA A 148 14.86 -1.16 -5.15
N ILE A 149 14.09 -0.91 -4.10
CA ILE A 149 12.65 -0.65 -4.17
C ILE A 149 12.38 0.59 -5.03
N GLY A 150 13.09 1.69 -4.80
CA GLY A 150 12.96 2.91 -5.59
C GLY A 150 13.25 2.68 -7.08
N LYS A 151 14.31 1.93 -7.40
CA LYS A 151 14.66 1.56 -8.77
C LYS A 151 13.60 0.68 -9.43
N ALA A 152 13.07 -0.30 -8.69
CA ALA A 152 12.01 -1.18 -9.18
C ALA A 152 10.72 -0.39 -9.45
N GLN A 153 10.31 0.50 -8.54
CA GLN A 153 9.19 1.42 -8.74
C GLN A 153 9.37 2.25 -10.00
N MET A 154 10.55 2.84 -10.22
CA MET A 154 10.79 3.64 -11.43
C MET A 154 10.78 2.80 -12.70
N THR A 155 11.29 1.57 -12.64
CA THR A 155 11.30 0.64 -13.76
C THR A 155 9.87 0.23 -14.13
N ASP A 156 9.05 -0.11 -13.14
CA ASP A 156 7.67 -0.52 -13.36
C ASP A 156 6.83 0.66 -13.89
N LEU A 157 7.03 1.89 -13.41
CA LEU A 157 6.35 3.07 -13.95
C LEU A 157 6.75 3.38 -15.40
N LYS A 158 8.01 3.17 -15.79
CA LYS A 158 8.46 3.33 -17.18
C LYS A 158 7.79 2.34 -18.14
N ARG A 159 7.33 1.19 -17.64
CA ARG A 159 6.53 0.23 -18.42
C ARG A 159 5.10 0.70 -18.68
N LYS A 160 4.72 1.88 -18.17
CA LYS A 160 3.41 2.53 -18.38
C LYS A 160 2.23 1.60 -18.04
N PRO A 161 2.11 1.18 -16.77
CA PRO A 161 0.93 0.44 -16.34
C PRO A 161 -0.35 1.26 -16.63
N ASP A 162 -1.44 0.56 -16.90
CA ASP A 162 -2.76 1.13 -17.18
C ASP A 162 -3.76 0.88 -16.04
N LEU A 163 -3.46 0.00 -15.09
CA LEU A 163 -4.30 -0.25 -13.93
C LEU A 163 -3.46 -0.32 -12.66
N MET A 164 -3.95 0.34 -11.60
CA MET A 164 -3.45 0.14 -10.24
C MET A 164 -4.60 -0.17 -9.30
N LEU A 165 -4.49 -1.31 -8.62
CA LEU A 165 -5.37 -1.71 -7.53
C LEU A 165 -4.65 -1.43 -6.21
N VAL A 166 -5.31 -0.66 -5.33
CA VAL A 166 -4.85 -0.40 -3.97
C VAL A 166 -5.84 -1.06 -3.03
N MET A 167 -5.41 -2.11 -2.32
CA MET A 167 -6.30 -2.97 -1.55
C MET A 167 -5.90 -2.99 -0.08
N GLY A 168 -6.89 -2.93 0.82
CA GLY A 168 -6.70 -3.24 2.25
C GLY A 168 -5.65 -2.41 2.98
N THR A 169 -5.50 -1.12 2.65
CA THR A 169 -4.50 -0.26 3.29
C THR A 169 -5.08 1.07 3.79
N SER A 170 -4.66 1.47 4.99
CA SER A 170 -4.99 2.76 5.60
C SER A 170 -4.21 3.93 5.02
N LEU A 171 -3.26 3.67 4.11
CA LEU A 171 -2.38 4.68 3.49
C LEU A 171 -1.81 5.66 4.51
N GLN A 172 -1.10 5.17 5.52
CA GLN A 172 -0.44 6.05 6.51
C GLN A 172 1.04 6.28 6.20
N ILE A 173 1.69 5.32 5.53
CA ILE A 173 3.12 5.35 5.20
C ILE A 173 3.44 6.40 4.14
N VAL A 174 4.26 7.39 4.49
CA VAL A 174 4.61 8.51 3.61
C VAL A 174 5.25 8.05 2.29
N ALA A 175 6.16 7.08 2.34
CA ALA A 175 6.83 6.54 1.15
C ALA A 175 5.82 5.93 0.16
N LEU A 176 4.90 5.09 0.65
CA LEU A 176 3.84 4.51 -0.17
C LEU A 176 2.92 5.58 -0.76
N LYS A 177 2.54 6.61 0.03
CA LYS A 177 1.73 7.72 -0.48
C LYS A 177 2.39 8.41 -1.68
N LYS A 178 3.70 8.68 -1.59
CA LYS A 178 4.47 9.30 -2.69
C LYS A 178 4.45 8.42 -3.94
N PHE A 179 4.64 7.11 -3.78
CA PHE A 179 4.61 6.15 -4.88
C PHE A 179 3.23 6.11 -5.55
N ILE A 180 2.14 5.95 -4.80
CA ILE A 180 0.77 5.90 -5.36
C ILE A 180 0.45 7.19 -6.12
N ARG A 181 0.83 8.37 -5.60
CA ARG A 181 0.61 9.65 -6.29
C ARG A 181 1.36 9.73 -7.63
N LEU A 182 2.57 9.18 -7.69
CA LEU A 182 3.35 9.15 -8.92
C LEU A 182 2.80 8.11 -9.92
N ALA A 183 2.43 6.94 -9.43
CA ALA A 183 1.79 5.89 -10.23
C ALA A 183 0.46 6.37 -10.82
N ALA A 184 -0.39 7.00 -10.01
CA ALA A 184 -1.66 7.54 -10.46
C ALA A 184 -1.49 8.56 -11.60
N ARG A 185 -0.54 9.50 -11.47
CA ARG A 185 -0.23 10.45 -12.55
C ARG A 185 0.21 9.76 -13.85
N THR A 186 1.01 8.70 -13.75
CA THR A 186 1.49 7.94 -14.90
C THR A 186 0.35 7.19 -15.57
N ILE A 187 -0.47 6.49 -14.78
CA ILE A 187 -1.61 5.70 -15.23
C ILE A 187 -2.68 6.61 -15.86
N HIS A 188 -2.99 7.75 -15.25
CA HIS A 188 -3.94 8.74 -15.80
C HIS A 188 -3.48 9.36 -17.12
N GLY A 189 -2.19 9.24 -17.48
CA GLY A 189 -1.69 9.59 -18.81
C GLY A 189 -2.12 8.60 -19.89
N HIS A 190 -2.54 7.38 -19.51
CA HIS A 190 -3.09 6.39 -20.43
C HIS A 190 -4.58 6.65 -20.69
N LYS A 191 -5.04 6.51 -21.95
CA LYS A 191 -6.43 6.80 -22.36
C LYS A 191 -7.47 6.04 -21.52
N HIS A 192 -7.16 4.80 -21.19
CA HIS A 192 -8.02 3.91 -20.39
C HIS A 192 -7.46 3.64 -19.01
N GLY A 193 -6.47 4.42 -18.56
CA GLY A 193 -5.81 4.18 -17.29
C GLY A 193 -6.73 4.42 -16.10
N LYS A 194 -6.72 3.52 -15.11
CA LYS A 194 -7.54 3.63 -13.89
C LYS A 194 -6.75 3.30 -12.62
N VAL A 195 -7.07 4.01 -11.56
CA VAL A 195 -6.59 3.70 -10.20
C VAL A 195 -7.80 3.45 -9.31
N ILE A 196 -7.84 2.28 -8.69
CA ILE A 196 -8.97 1.81 -7.89
C ILE A 196 -8.49 1.54 -6.47
N LEU A 197 -9.17 2.12 -5.49
CA LEU A 197 -9.01 1.80 -4.08
C LEU A 197 -10.12 0.82 -3.67
N ILE A 198 -9.76 -0.27 -3.00
CA ILE A 198 -10.67 -1.21 -2.36
C ILE A 198 -10.28 -1.27 -0.88
N ASN A 199 -11.12 -0.72 -0.02
CA ASN A 199 -10.81 -0.67 1.41
C ASN A 199 -12.06 -0.57 2.28
N ARG A 200 -12.00 -1.13 3.49
CA ARG A 200 -13.11 -1.03 4.46
C ARG A 200 -13.31 0.39 4.95
N THR A 201 -12.20 1.11 5.18
CA THR A 201 -12.22 2.47 5.75
C THR A 201 -11.97 3.54 4.70
N PRO A 202 -12.69 4.68 4.76
CA PRO A 202 -12.52 5.73 3.78
C PRO A 202 -11.16 6.39 3.95
N VAL A 203 -10.53 6.75 2.85
CA VAL A 203 -9.28 7.53 2.85
C VAL A 203 -9.57 9.03 2.95
N ALA A 204 -8.55 9.81 3.32
CA ALA A 204 -8.67 11.25 3.40
C ALA A 204 -9.07 11.87 2.04
N LYS A 205 -9.85 12.97 2.07
CA LYS A 205 -10.37 13.63 0.85
C LYS A 205 -9.29 14.04 -0.15
N GLU A 206 -8.05 14.24 0.28
CA GLU A 206 -6.91 14.50 -0.61
C GLU A 206 -6.71 13.41 -1.67
N TRP A 207 -7.19 12.19 -1.43
CA TRP A 207 -7.06 11.06 -2.34
C TRP A 207 -8.13 11.02 -3.43
N ASP A 208 -9.16 11.86 -3.34
CA ASP A 208 -10.21 11.95 -4.36
C ASP A 208 -9.65 12.36 -5.73
N ALA A 209 -8.53 13.08 -5.78
CA ALA A 209 -7.89 13.45 -7.04
C ALA A 209 -7.06 12.31 -7.67
N HIS A 210 -6.74 11.25 -6.91
CA HIS A 210 -5.81 10.19 -7.32
C HIS A 210 -6.51 8.86 -7.61
N PHE A 211 -7.63 8.56 -6.95
CA PHE A 211 -8.42 7.35 -7.19
C PHE A 211 -9.62 7.65 -8.07
N ASP A 212 -9.76 6.94 -9.20
CA ASP A 212 -10.95 7.03 -10.05
C ASP A 212 -12.17 6.40 -9.36
N TYR A 213 -11.93 5.31 -8.63
CA TYR A 213 -12.95 4.57 -7.89
C TYR A 213 -12.45 4.25 -6.49
N GLN A 214 -13.34 4.41 -5.51
CA GLN A 214 -13.14 3.99 -4.14
C GLN A 214 -14.26 3.04 -3.76
N VAL A 215 -13.95 1.75 -3.70
CA VAL A 215 -14.86 0.69 -3.31
C VAL A 215 -14.76 0.51 -1.79
N MET A 216 -15.86 0.80 -1.11
CA MET A 216 -15.96 0.66 0.33
C MET A 216 -16.52 -0.71 0.69
N GLY A 217 -15.67 -1.55 1.28
CA GLY A 217 -16.05 -2.88 1.73
C GLY A 217 -14.85 -3.78 1.96
N ASP A 218 -15.14 -5.05 2.20
CA ASP A 218 -14.10 -6.06 2.33
C ASP A 218 -13.43 -6.38 0.98
N SER A 219 -12.11 -6.62 1.01
CA SER A 219 -11.34 -6.93 -0.19
C SER A 219 -11.72 -8.27 -0.79
N ASP A 220 -11.92 -9.31 0.04
CA ASP A 220 -12.27 -10.64 -0.44
C ASP A 220 -13.70 -10.67 -0.99
N ASP A 221 -14.64 -9.94 -0.37
CA ASP A 221 -16.00 -9.75 -0.93
C ASP A 221 -15.99 -9.10 -2.31
N TRP A 222 -15.16 -8.08 -2.50
CA TRP A 222 -15.00 -7.41 -3.79
C TRP A 222 -14.37 -8.35 -4.83
N VAL A 223 -13.37 -9.13 -4.42
CA VAL A 223 -12.70 -10.13 -5.27
C VAL A 223 -13.68 -11.21 -5.71
N ALA A 224 -14.46 -11.79 -4.79
CA ALA A 224 -15.43 -12.84 -5.10
C ALA A 224 -16.44 -12.36 -6.16
N ARG A 225 -16.99 -11.15 -5.99
CA ARG A 225 -17.90 -10.55 -6.98
C ARG A 225 -17.22 -10.31 -8.31
N THR A 226 -16.01 -9.75 -8.28
CA THR A 226 -15.24 -9.44 -9.50
C THR A 226 -14.89 -10.71 -10.28
N ARG A 227 -14.49 -11.79 -9.61
CA ARG A 227 -14.24 -13.09 -10.23
C ARG A 227 -15.48 -13.66 -10.91
N THR A 228 -16.65 -13.59 -10.28
CA THR A 228 -17.90 -14.01 -10.92
C THR A 228 -18.16 -13.24 -12.22
N PHE A 229 -17.98 -11.91 -12.21
CA PHE A 229 -18.11 -11.10 -13.42
C PHE A 229 -17.06 -11.39 -14.50
N LEU A 230 -15.83 -11.74 -14.12
CA LEU A 230 -14.77 -12.07 -15.07
C LEU A 230 -14.93 -13.47 -15.68
N ASN A 231 -15.55 -14.40 -14.97
CA ASN A 231 -15.76 -15.78 -15.40
C ASN A 231 -17.10 -16.00 -16.14
N ASP A 232 -18.06 -15.08 -16.01
CA ASP A 232 -19.26 -15.01 -16.86
C ASP A 232 -19.16 -13.82 -17.84
N PRO A 233 -18.45 -13.98 -18.97
CA PRO A 233 -18.28 -12.93 -19.97
C PRO A 233 -19.49 -12.85 -20.90
N SER A 234 -20.72 -13.07 -20.41
CA SER A 234 -21.89 -12.88 -21.26
C SER A 234 -21.85 -11.48 -21.88
N PRO A 235 -21.98 -11.36 -23.22
CA PRO A 235 -21.85 -10.08 -23.91
C PRO A 235 -22.78 -9.02 -23.32
N SER A 236 -23.97 -9.42 -22.85
CA SER A 236 -24.94 -8.52 -22.24
C SER A 236 -24.44 -7.83 -20.98
N VAL A 237 -23.72 -8.52 -20.08
CA VAL A 237 -23.26 -7.93 -18.82
C VAL A 237 -22.07 -6.98 -19.06
N LEU A 238 -21.13 -7.39 -19.91
CA LEU A 238 -19.99 -6.55 -20.28
C LEU A 238 -20.43 -5.37 -21.14
N ASP A 239 -21.37 -5.53 -22.07
CA ASP A 239 -21.91 -4.43 -22.88
C ASP A 239 -22.74 -3.45 -22.02
N VAL A 240 -23.48 -3.96 -21.04
CA VAL A 240 -24.17 -3.11 -20.04
C VAL A 240 -23.17 -2.38 -19.16
N ALA A 241 -22.08 -3.03 -18.73
CA ALA A 241 -21.03 -2.37 -17.95
C ALA A 241 -20.28 -1.33 -18.79
N TRP A 242 -19.89 -1.66 -20.03
CA TRP A 242 -19.20 -0.78 -20.96
C TRP A 242 -20.07 0.39 -21.42
N SER A 243 -21.36 0.19 -21.66
CA SER A 243 -22.30 1.26 -21.98
C SER A 243 -22.50 2.21 -20.81
N ARG A 244 -22.55 1.70 -19.56
CA ARG A 244 -22.56 2.53 -18.34
C ARG A 244 -21.27 3.33 -18.18
N ILE A 245 -20.10 2.72 -18.43
CA ILE A 245 -18.80 3.40 -18.38
C ILE A 245 -18.73 4.49 -19.46
N LYS A 246 -19.04 4.17 -20.73
CA LYS A 246 -19.08 5.14 -21.84
C LYS A 246 -20.03 6.30 -21.55
N SER A 247 -21.24 6.02 -21.06
CA SER A 247 -22.22 7.05 -20.72
C SER A 247 -21.71 7.98 -19.62
N ARG A 248 -21.01 7.42 -18.63
CA ARG A 248 -20.43 8.19 -17.53
C ARG A 248 -19.18 8.97 -17.95
N ASP A 249 -18.34 8.41 -18.83
CA ASP A 249 -17.18 9.11 -19.39
C ASP A 249 -17.64 10.27 -20.30
N LEU A 250 -18.67 10.06 -21.12
CA LEU A 250 -19.34 11.13 -21.88
C LEU A 250 -19.93 12.22 -20.98
N MET A 251 -20.54 11.83 -19.86
CA MET A 251 -21.05 12.78 -18.87
C MET A 251 -19.91 13.56 -18.20
N ARG A 252 -18.80 12.89 -17.87
CA ARG A 252 -17.58 13.53 -17.33
C ARG A 252 -16.97 14.51 -18.32
N ASP A 253 -16.90 14.16 -19.60
CA ASP A 253 -16.35 15.03 -20.65
C ASP A 253 -17.28 16.22 -20.93
N ARG A 254 -18.61 16.02 -20.86
CA ARG A 254 -19.58 17.10 -20.95
C ARG A 254 -19.45 18.09 -19.79
N ILE A 255 -19.33 17.59 -18.56
CA ILE A 255 -19.10 18.43 -17.36
C ILE A 255 -17.78 19.20 -17.47
N LYS A 256 -16.69 18.55 -17.92
CA LYS A 256 -15.41 19.24 -18.15
C LYS A 256 -15.54 20.36 -19.17
N LYS A 257 -16.26 20.12 -20.26
CA LYS A 257 -16.49 21.12 -21.31
C LYS A 257 -17.32 22.29 -20.79
N GLU A 258 -18.38 22.01 -20.06
CA GLU A 258 -19.20 23.04 -19.38
C GLU A 258 -18.36 23.88 -18.39
N GLU A 259 -17.48 23.25 -17.60
CA GLU A 259 -16.57 23.97 -16.69
C GLU A 259 -15.49 24.79 -17.43
N GLU A 260 -15.05 24.36 -18.62
CA GLU A 260 -14.10 25.10 -19.45
C GLU A 260 -14.77 26.31 -20.10
N ASP A 261 -15.97 26.13 -20.66
CA ASP A 261 -16.80 27.19 -21.23
C ASP A 261 -17.18 28.22 -20.17
N GLU A 262 -17.53 27.79 -18.95
CA GLU A 262 -17.82 28.69 -17.82
C GLU A 262 -16.57 29.48 -17.38
N LYS A 263 -15.39 28.85 -17.38
CA LYS A 263 -14.12 29.54 -17.08
C LYS A 263 -13.74 30.55 -18.16
N GLU A 264 -14.02 30.28 -19.43
CA GLU A 264 -13.84 31.25 -20.52
C GLU A 264 -14.82 32.41 -20.39
N ASN A 265 -16.10 32.12 -20.15
CA ASN A 265 -17.13 33.14 -19.99
C ASN A 265 -16.85 34.04 -18.78
N VAL A 266 -16.42 33.48 -17.64
CA VAL A 266 -16.00 34.25 -16.46
C VAL A 266 -14.74 35.10 -16.74
N LYS A 267 -13.79 34.63 -17.56
CA LYS A 267 -12.64 35.46 -17.99
C LYS A 267 -13.08 36.62 -18.90
N GLN A 268 -14.10 36.39 -19.72
CA GLN A 268 -14.64 37.40 -20.63
C GLN A 268 -15.45 38.45 -19.86
N VAL A 269 -16.27 38.04 -18.88
CA VAL A 269 -17.03 38.94 -18.00
C VAL A 269 -16.11 39.74 -17.08
N LYS A 270 -15.03 39.15 -16.54
CA LYS A 270 -14.04 39.87 -15.72
C LYS A 270 -13.21 40.90 -16.48
N LYS A 271 -13.17 40.85 -17.81
CA LYS A 271 -12.62 41.94 -18.64
C LYS A 271 -13.56 43.13 -18.78
N THR A 272 -14.85 42.96 -18.46
CA THR A 272 -15.89 43.97 -18.72
C THR A 272 -16.46 44.63 -17.46
N THR A 273 -16.18 44.11 -16.26
CA THR A 273 -16.71 44.69 -15.01
C THR A 273 -15.70 44.65 -13.85
N GLN A 274 -14.99 45.77 -13.63
CA GLN A 274 -14.46 46.12 -12.30
C GLN A 274 -15.54 46.92 -11.55
N ALA A 275 -16.37 46.25 -10.75
CA ALA A 275 -17.07 46.83 -9.60
C ALA A 275 -17.95 45.80 -8.86
N LYS A 276 -17.83 45.79 -7.52
CA LYS A 276 -18.81 45.36 -6.48
C LYS A 276 -18.97 43.86 -6.12
N THR A 277 -18.38 43.54 -4.96
CA THR A 277 -18.86 42.81 -3.76
C THR A 277 -19.98 41.74 -3.75
N PHE A 278 -19.66 40.67 -3.01
CA PHE A 278 -20.43 39.77 -2.10
C PHE A 278 -21.43 38.72 -2.64
N GLY A 279 -21.31 37.49 -2.09
CA GLY A 279 -22.38 36.49 -2.03
C GLY A 279 -21.90 35.02 -1.91
N LYS A 280 -22.20 34.35 -0.78
CA LYS A 280 -21.97 32.92 -0.52
C LYS A 280 -22.94 32.03 -1.33
N ALA A 281 -22.53 30.81 -1.69
CA ALA A 281 -23.46 29.69 -1.89
C ALA A 281 -22.82 28.33 -1.53
N SER A 282 -23.59 27.54 -0.79
CA SER A 282 -23.33 26.16 -0.33
C SER A 282 -23.57 25.16 -1.46
N ASN A 283 -22.84 24.03 -1.50
CA ASN A 283 -23.07 23.00 -2.51
C ASN A 283 -23.27 21.60 -1.92
N LYS A 284 -24.39 20.97 -2.29
CA LYS A 284 -24.86 19.63 -1.86
C LYS A 284 -24.19 18.52 -2.68
N THR A 285 -23.70 17.50 -1.99
CA THR A 285 -23.21 16.25 -2.60
C THR A 285 -24.38 15.27 -2.78
N LYS A 286 -24.63 14.79 -4.01
CA LYS A 286 -25.61 13.73 -4.27
C LYS A 286 -25.00 12.35 -4.01
N GLN A 287 -25.64 11.60 -3.12
CA GLN A 287 -25.31 10.23 -2.74
C GLN A 287 -26.36 9.35 -3.41
N THR A 288 -25.96 8.44 -4.30
CA THR A 288 -26.86 7.43 -4.90
C THR A 288 -26.59 6.10 -4.23
N THR A 289 -27.57 5.62 -3.47
CA THR A 289 -27.60 4.29 -2.89
C THR A 289 -28.06 3.30 -3.94
N LEU A 290 -27.28 2.26 -4.18
CA LEU A 290 -27.76 1.00 -4.72
C LEU A 290 -27.74 -0.01 -3.57
N ASP A 291 -28.81 -0.80 -3.47
CA ASP A 291 -29.15 -1.75 -2.41
C ASP A 291 -27.95 -2.37 -1.70
N GLY A 292 -27.98 -2.39 -0.35
CA GLY A 292 -27.36 -3.38 0.56
C GLY A 292 -25.88 -3.77 0.40
N THR A 293 -25.15 -3.22 -0.55
CA THR A 293 -23.96 -3.85 -1.15
C THR A 293 -22.88 -2.78 -1.40
N LEU A 294 -21.60 -3.13 -1.24
CA LEU A 294 -20.37 -2.33 -1.50
C LEU A 294 -20.60 -0.90 -2.02
N LYS A 295 -20.31 0.10 -1.18
CA LYS A 295 -20.49 1.51 -1.59
C LYS A 295 -19.35 1.91 -2.52
N VAL A 296 -19.63 2.09 -3.81
CA VAL A 296 -18.64 2.61 -4.77
C VAL A 296 -18.77 4.13 -4.83
N ARG A 297 -17.71 4.84 -4.45
CA ARG A 297 -17.60 6.28 -4.63
C ARG A 297 -16.77 6.57 -5.88
N VAL A 298 -17.36 7.30 -6.82
CA VAL A 298 -16.64 7.85 -7.97
C VAL A 298 -16.07 9.20 -7.54
N ALA A 299 -14.76 9.34 -7.57
CA ALA A 299 -14.15 10.60 -7.19
C ALA A 299 -14.29 11.61 -8.36
N ARG A 300 -14.82 12.80 -8.05
CA ARG A 300 -14.86 13.90 -9.02
C ARG A 300 -13.43 14.39 -9.22
N ALA A 301 -13.00 14.53 -10.47
CA ALA A 301 -11.71 15.14 -10.77
C ALA A 301 -11.68 16.55 -10.16
N ALA A 302 -10.80 16.77 -9.19
CA ALA A 302 -10.63 18.09 -8.59
C ALA A 302 -10.02 19.02 -9.64
N SER A 303 -10.77 20.04 -10.04
CA SER A 303 -10.26 21.17 -10.81
C SER A 303 -9.09 21.81 -10.04
N THR A 304 -7.88 21.77 -10.59
CA THR A 304 -6.71 22.42 -10.00
C THR A 304 -6.89 23.94 -10.05
N SER A 305 -7.28 24.56 -8.94
CA SER A 305 -7.15 26.00 -8.73
C SER A 305 -5.68 26.30 -8.36
N ARG A 306 -4.93 26.85 -9.31
CA ARG A 306 -3.65 27.53 -9.03
C ARG A 306 -3.95 28.86 -8.34
N SER A 307 -3.77 28.94 -7.03
CA SER A 307 -3.60 30.22 -6.35
C SER A 307 -2.20 30.74 -6.64
N LYS A 308 -2.11 31.84 -7.42
CA LYS A 308 -0.99 32.79 -7.37
C LYS A 308 -1.42 33.95 -6.47
N LYS A 309 -0.80 34.05 -5.30
CA LYS A 309 -0.14 35.25 -4.77
C LYS A 309 0.55 34.86 -3.48
#